data_AF-A0A382UNE7-F1
#
_entry.id   AF-A0A382UNE7-F1
#
_cell.length_a   1.000
_cell.length_b   1.000
_cell.length_c   1.000
_cell.angle_alpha   90.00
_cell.angle_beta   90.00
_cell.angle_gamma   90.00
#
_symmetry.space_group_name_H-M   'P 1'
#
loop_
_entity.id
_entity.type
_entity.pdbx_description
1 polymer ?
#
loop_
_entity_poly.entity_id
_entity_poly.type
_entity_poly.pdbx_seq_one_letter_code
_entity_poly.pdbx_strand_id
1 'polypeptide(L)'
;MNTDLTKVQKDWAVFLPAMSSFFARDIGKAKHEDDYVLPERVPKKFEHGIQGLNYIEPKDTYFNYKWNLYSAGHADLNMTKFSVRDDIIRNRNRANNWLLGDSGGFQIGKGVWEGDWKDPACPKARKKREQVLTWLDANMDYGMILDIPA
;
A
#
# COMPACT_ATOMS: atom_id res chain seq x y z
N MET A 1 -12.06 27.37 -33.78
CA MET A 1 -11.01 27.00 -32.81
C MET A 1 -11.71 26.61 -31.52
N ASN A 2 -11.49 25.40 -30.97
CA ASN A 2 -11.83 25.16 -29.57
C ASN A 2 -10.90 26.02 -28.74
N THR A 3 -11.42 27.08 -28.14
CA THR A 3 -10.66 28.05 -27.33
C THR A 3 -10.69 27.71 -25.84
N ASP A 4 -11.40 26.63 -25.50
CA ASP A 4 -11.65 26.14 -24.16
C ASP A 4 -11.22 24.68 -24.10
N LEU A 5 -10.04 24.45 -23.53
CA LEU A 5 -9.42 23.13 -23.40
C LEU A 5 -10.18 22.23 -22.40
N THR A 6 -11.01 22.80 -21.52
CA THR A 6 -11.91 22.08 -20.60
C THR A 6 -13.03 21.34 -21.34
N LYS A 7 -13.40 21.78 -22.55
CA LYS A 7 -14.56 21.22 -23.26
C LYS A 7 -14.28 19.95 -24.06
N VAL A 8 -13.01 19.57 -24.18
CA VAL A 8 -12.59 18.38 -24.93
C VAL A 8 -11.72 17.42 -24.13
N GLN A 9 -11.49 17.70 -22.83
CA GLN A 9 -10.71 16.84 -21.94
C GLN A 9 -11.40 15.48 -21.74
N LYS A 10 -10.63 14.39 -21.89
CA LYS A 10 -11.05 13.01 -21.59
C LYS A 10 -10.06 12.29 -20.66
N ASP A 11 -9.14 13.02 -20.01
CA ASP A 11 -8.19 12.44 -19.04
C ASP A 11 -8.92 12.08 -17.76
N TRP A 12 -9.57 10.92 -17.81
CA TRP A 12 -10.24 10.36 -16.66
C TRP A 12 -9.23 10.09 -15.56
N ALA A 13 -9.62 10.44 -14.34
CA ALA A 13 -8.82 10.13 -13.17
C ALA A 13 -8.61 8.62 -13.09
N VAL A 14 -7.36 8.22 -12.86
CA VAL A 14 -7.07 6.86 -12.44
C VAL A 14 -7.62 6.71 -11.02
N PHE A 15 -8.53 5.76 -10.84
CA PHE A 15 -8.98 5.41 -9.50
C PHE A 15 -7.84 4.71 -8.78
N LEU A 16 -7.47 5.21 -7.60
CA LEU A 16 -6.47 4.60 -6.74
C LEU A 16 -7.16 4.09 -5.48
N PRO A 17 -7.61 2.82 -5.45
CA PRO A 17 -8.14 2.24 -4.23
C PRO A 17 -7.06 2.32 -3.14
N ALA A 18 -7.37 3.02 -2.06
CA ALA A 18 -6.55 3.02 -0.86
C ALA A 18 -6.64 1.65 -0.21
N MET A 19 -5.68 0.77 -0.49
CA MET A 19 -5.66 -0.58 0.03
C MET A 19 -5.51 -0.52 1.55
N SER A 20 -6.44 -1.16 2.26
CA SER A 20 -6.37 -1.19 3.70
C SER A 20 -5.27 -2.12 4.17
N SER A 21 -4.59 -1.73 5.25
CA SER A 21 -3.50 -2.53 5.79
C SER A 21 -3.95 -3.83 6.45
N PHE A 22 -5.24 -3.96 6.80
CA PHE A 22 -5.83 -5.23 7.23
C PHE A 22 -6.09 -6.15 6.03
N PHE A 23 -6.51 -5.63 4.89
CA PHE A 23 -6.66 -6.44 3.68
C PHE A 23 -5.31 -7.00 3.24
N ALA A 24 -4.29 -6.15 3.11
CA ALA A 24 -2.93 -6.60 2.78
C ALA A 24 -2.41 -7.64 3.78
N ARG A 25 -2.59 -7.36 5.08
CA ARG A 25 -2.23 -8.28 6.17
C ARG A 25 -2.91 -9.63 6.03
N ASP A 26 -4.22 -9.64 5.84
CA ASP A 26 -5.02 -10.85 5.94
C ASP A 26 -4.81 -11.75 4.73
N ILE A 27 -4.65 -11.17 3.54
CA ILE A 27 -4.26 -11.94 2.34
C ILE A 27 -2.83 -12.48 2.47
N GLY A 28 -1.90 -11.66 2.97
CA GLY A 28 -0.51 -12.07 3.18
C GLY A 28 -0.40 -13.20 4.23
N LYS A 29 -1.07 -13.08 5.37
CA LYS A 29 -1.13 -14.14 6.38
C LYS A 29 -1.81 -15.40 5.85
N ALA A 30 -2.94 -15.28 5.14
CA ALA A 30 -3.61 -16.42 4.52
C ALA A 30 -2.76 -17.14 3.46
N LYS A 31 -1.67 -16.52 2.98
CA LYS A 31 -0.74 -17.12 2.01
C LYS A 31 0.41 -17.87 2.68
N HIS A 32 0.86 -17.42 3.85
CA HIS A 32 2.09 -17.89 4.49
C HIS A 32 1.88 -18.59 5.84
N GLU A 33 0.73 -18.41 6.48
CA GLU A 33 0.41 -18.99 7.79
C GLU A 33 -0.68 -20.05 7.61
N ASP A 34 -0.34 -21.30 7.95
CA ASP A 34 -1.29 -22.40 8.00
C ASP A 34 -2.46 -22.07 8.95
N ASP A 35 -3.67 -22.48 8.57
CA ASP A 35 -4.90 -22.29 9.35
C ASP A 35 -5.28 -20.84 9.69
N TYR A 36 -4.60 -19.83 9.11
CA TYR A 36 -4.97 -18.42 9.33
C TYR A 36 -6.41 -18.12 8.88
N VAL A 37 -6.81 -18.70 7.74
CA VAL A 37 -8.21 -18.84 7.35
C VAL A 37 -8.52 -20.30 7.14
N LEU A 38 -9.27 -20.86 8.08
CA LEU A 38 -9.71 -22.25 8.03
C LEU A 38 -10.50 -22.53 6.75
N PRO A 39 -10.22 -23.62 6.00
CA PRO A 39 -10.89 -23.94 4.74
C PRO A 39 -12.43 -23.96 4.83
N GLU A 40 -12.98 -24.45 5.95
CA GLU A 40 -14.43 -24.50 6.19
C GLU A 40 -15.09 -23.13 6.35
N ARG A 41 -14.30 -22.08 6.64
CA ARG A 41 -14.76 -20.69 6.71
C ARG A 41 -14.78 -20.01 5.34
N VAL A 42 -14.18 -20.61 4.33
CA VAL A 42 -14.15 -20.08 2.96
C VAL A 42 -15.45 -20.49 2.25
N PRO A 43 -16.20 -19.53 1.66
CA PRO A 43 -17.41 -19.87 0.92
C PRO A 43 -17.14 -20.88 -0.19
N LYS A 44 -17.96 -21.93 -0.32
CA LYS A 44 -17.75 -23.02 -1.30
C LYS A 44 -17.64 -22.58 -2.76
N LYS A 45 -18.19 -21.40 -3.10
CA LYS A 45 -18.14 -20.82 -4.45
C LYS A 45 -16.88 -19.99 -4.71
N PHE A 46 -15.98 -19.87 -3.74
CA PHE A 46 -14.69 -19.24 -3.93
C PHE A 46 -13.72 -20.25 -4.55
N GLU A 47 -13.78 -20.38 -5.88
CA GLU A 47 -13.00 -21.34 -6.68
C GLU A 47 -11.48 -21.17 -6.53
N HIS A 48 -11.04 -19.96 -6.18
CA HIS A 48 -9.63 -19.60 -5.93
C HIS A 48 -9.35 -19.38 -4.43
N GLY A 49 -10.26 -19.83 -3.56
CA GLY A 49 -10.17 -19.63 -2.11
C GLY A 49 -10.07 -18.16 -1.71
N ILE A 50 -9.41 -17.89 -0.58
CA ILE A 50 -9.15 -16.53 -0.08
C ILE A 50 -8.14 -15.80 -0.97
N GLN A 51 -7.17 -16.50 -1.55
CA GLN A 51 -6.18 -15.88 -2.43
C GLN A 51 -6.81 -15.30 -3.70
N GLY A 52 -7.97 -15.82 -4.11
CA GLY A 52 -8.77 -15.21 -5.17
C GLY A 52 -9.26 -13.78 -4.90
N LEU A 53 -9.23 -13.31 -3.65
CA LEU A 53 -9.53 -11.91 -3.32
C LEU A 53 -8.33 -10.98 -3.61
N ASN A 54 -7.13 -11.52 -3.81
CA ASN A 54 -5.93 -10.75 -4.09
C ASN A 54 -6.00 -10.10 -5.47
N TYR A 55 -6.66 -8.95 -5.54
CA TYR A 55 -7.03 -8.31 -6.80
C TYR A 55 -5.88 -7.66 -7.55
N ILE A 56 -4.71 -7.58 -6.93
CA ILE A 56 -3.52 -7.04 -7.58
C ILE A 56 -2.81 -8.09 -8.46
N GLU A 57 -3.17 -9.37 -8.31
CA GLU A 57 -2.67 -10.46 -9.16
C GLU A 57 -3.50 -10.58 -10.45
N PRO A 58 -2.88 -10.86 -11.60
CA PRO A 58 -3.58 -10.93 -12.89
C PRO A 58 -4.28 -12.27 -13.15
N LYS A 59 -4.04 -13.30 -12.32
CA LYS A 59 -4.52 -14.67 -12.52
C LYS A 59 -5.07 -15.23 -11.21
N ASP A 60 -6.01 -16.17 -11.33
CA ASP A 60 -6.61 -16.91 -10.22
C ASP A 60 -7.20 -15.97 -9.16
N THR A 61 -7.79 -14.86 -9.63
CA THR A 61 -8.42 -13.80 -8.84
C THR A 61 -9.85 -13.55 -9.31
N TYR A 62 -10.74 -13.14 -8.42
CA TYR A 62 -12.14 -12.84 -8.77
C TYR A 62 -12.30 -11.49 -9.47
N PHE A 63 -11.34 -10.58 -9.28
CA PHE A 63 -11.26 -9.31 -10.00
C PHE A 63 -9.82 -8.84 -10.01
N ASN A 64 -9.38 -8.20 -11.10
CA ASN A 64 -8.04 -7.64 -11.21
C ASN A 64 -8.09 -6.12 -11.36
N TYR A 65 -7.26 -5.40 -10.61
CA TYR A 65 -7.08 -3.97 -10.78
C TYR A 65 -5.62 -3.55 -10.61
N LYS A 66 -5.11 -2.86 -11.64
CA LYS A 66 -3.68 -2.55 -11.78
C LYS A 66 -3.20 -1.43 -10.85
N TRP A 67 -4.00 -0.39 -10.63
CA TRP A 67 -3.54 0.81 -9.92
C TRP A 67 -3.97 0.80 -8.46
N ASN A 68 -3.08 1.22 -7.56
CA ASN A 68 -3.30 1.07 -6.12
C ASN A 68 -2.66 2.23 -5.37
N LEU A 69 -3.21 2.55 -4.20
CA LEU A 69 -2.57 3.42 -3.21
C LEU A 69 -2.35 2.63 -1.92
N TYR A 70 -1.14 2.71 -1.35
CA TYR A 70 -0.84 2.11 -0.05
C TYR A 70 -0.01 3.05 0.83
N SER A 71 -0.35 3.09 2.11
CA SER A 71 0.20 4.09 3.04
C SER A 71 1.24 3.49 3.99
N ALA A 72 2.42 4.11 4.03
CA ALA A 72 3.48 3.84 4.99
C ALA A 72 3.00 4.00 6.44
N GLY A 73 1.92 4.78 6.65
CA GLY A 73 1.29 4.99 7.96
C GLY A 73 0.82 3.71 8.64
N HIS A 74 0.56 2.65 7.87
CA HIS A 74 0.09 1.37 8.40
C HIS A 74 0.92 0.17 7.93
N ALA A 75 1.95 0.41 7.11
CA ALA A 75 2.86 -0.62 6.63
C ALA A 75 3.82 -1.08 7.74
N ASP A 76 4.41 -2.25 7.54
CA ASP A 76 5.64 -2.60 8.24
C ASP A 76 6.77 -1.77 7.61
N LEU A 77 7.45 -0.94 8.42
CA LEU A 77 8.57 -0.13 7.94
C LEU A 77 9.93 -0.82 8.18
N ASN A 78 9.93 -2.02 8.75
CA ASN A 78 11.14 -2.79 8.88
C ASN A 78 11.47 -3.47 7.54
N MET A 79 12.51 -2.98 6.88
CA MET A 79 13.00 -3.49 5.61
C MET A 79 14.08 -4.58 5.75
N THR A 80 14.51 -4.90 6.97
CA THR A 80 15.54 -5.93 7.22
C THR A 80 14.97 -7.33 7.45
N LYS A 81 13.64 -7.48 7.42
CA LYS A 81 12.95 -8.76 7.60
C LYS A 81 11.84 -8.92 6.57
N PHE A 82 11.54 -10.18 6.26
CA PHE A 82 10.33 -10.51 5.52
C PHE A 82 9.09 -10.07 6.30
N SER A 83 8.14 -9.44 5.62
CA SER A 83 6.89 -8.99 6.22
C SER A 83 5.73 -9.76 5.62
N VAL A 84 5.26 -10.79 6.34
CA VAL A 84 4.05 -11.55 5.96
C VAL A 84 2.87 -10.62 5.72
N ARG A 85 2.75 -9.58 6.55
CA ARG A 85 1.65 -8.61 6.50
C ARG A 85 1.65 -7.78 5.20
N ASP A 86 2.81 -7.41 4.70
CA ASP A 86 2.92 -6.58 3.49
C ASP A 86 3.37 -7.42 2.28
N ASP A 87 3.29 -8.75 2.33
CA ASP A 87 3.82 -9.63 1.28
C ASP A 87 3.25 -9.27 -0.09
N ILE A 88 1.92 -9.10 -0.15
CA ILE A 88 1.24 -8.78 -1.40
C ILE A 88 1.66 -7.41 -1.97
N ILE A 89 2.20 -6.52 -1.14
CA ILE A 89 2.68 -5.20 -1.56
C ILE A 89 4.15 -5.27 -1.99
N ARG A 90 5.00 -5.84 -1.13
CA ARG A 90 6.45 -5.83 -1.31
C ARG A 90 6.92 -6.81 -2.39
N ASN A 91 6.24 -7.94 -2.54
CA ASN A 91 6.59 -9.01 -3.49
C ASN A 91 5.61 -9.09 -4.67
N ARG A 92 4.89 -8.01 -4.96
CA ARG A 92 3.97 -7.96 -6.10
C ARG A 92 4.69 -8.07 -7.44
N ASN A 93 3.96 -8.53 -8.45
CA ASN A 93 4.41 -8.42 -9.83
C ASN A 93 4.28 -6.98 -10.35
N ARG A 94 5.37 -6.22 -10.28
CA ARG A 94 5.44 -4.82 -10.77
C ARG A 94 5.16 -4.65 -12.27
N ALA A 95 5.28 -5.71 -13.09
CA ALA A 95 4.94 -5.63 -14.51
C ALA A 95 3.44 -5.37 -14.73
N ASN A 96 2.60 -5.86 -13.81
CA ASN A 96 1.15 -5.86 -13.94
C ASN A 96 0.45 -5.09 -12.81
N ASN A 97 1.18 -4.71 -11.77
CA ASN A 97 0.64 -3.95 -10.64
C ASN A 97 1.44 -2.67 -10.38
N TRP A 98 0.73 -1.54 -10.35
CA TRP A 98 1.26 -0.22 -10.10
C TRP A 98 0.77 0.32 -8.76
N LEU A 99 1.68 0.91 -7.98
CA LEU A 99 1.43 1.34 -6.61
C LEU A 99 1.95 2.76 -6.32
N LEU A 100 1.05 3.64 -5.91
CA LEU A 100 1.37 4.92 -5.29
C LEU A 100 1.53 4.75 -3.79
N GLY A 101 2.71 5.09 -3.28
CA GLY A 101 2.98 5.14 -1.85
C GLY A 101 2.55 6.47 -1.24
N ASP A 102 1.71 6.43 -0.22
CA ASP A 102 1.45 7.56 0.67
C ASP A 102 2.41 7.50 1.87
N SER A 103 3.07 8.61 2.20
CA SER A 103 4.00 8.72 3.32
C SER A 103 3.37 8.50 4.70
N GLY A 104 2.04 8.58 4.81
CA GLY A 104 1.34 8.31 6.06
C GLY A 104 1.42 9.45 7.07
N GLY A 105 1.58 10.69 6.60
CA GLY A 105 1.62 11.90 7.45
C GLY A 105 0.43 12.03 8.42
N PHE A 106 -0.70 11.36 8.13
CA PHE A 106 -1.82 11.22 9.05
C PHE A 106 -1.44 10.64 10.44
N GLN A 107 -0.45 9.74 10.50
CA GLN A 107 0.03 9.18 11.77
C GLN A 107 0.75 10.22 12.64
N ILE A 108 1.35 11.23 12.00
CA ILE A 108 1.97 12.38 12.69
C ILE A 108 0.88 13.25 13.31
N GLY A 109 -0.17 13.57 12.54
CA GLY A 109 -1.32 14.35 13.02
C GLY A 109 -2.07 13.69 14.19
N LYS A 110 -2.08 12.36 14.24
CA LYS A 110 -2.64 11.59 15.37
C LYS A 110 -1.72 11.46 16.58
N GLY A 111 -0.46 11.90 16.48
CA GLY A 111 0.54 11.70 17.52
C GLY A 111 0.99 10.25 17.72
N VAL A 112 0.70 9.37 16.75
CA VAL A 112 1.12 7.94 16.80
C VAL A 112 2.61 7.81 16.56
N TRP A 113 3.16 8.64 15.67
CA TRP A 113 4.61 8.69 15.47
C TRP A 113 5.22 9.78 16.35
N GLU A 114 5.84 9.34 17.44
CA GLU A 114 6.54 10.22 18.36
C GLU A 114 7.69 10.99 17.70
N GLY A 115 7.80 12.27 18.03
CA GLY A 115 8.88 13.14 17.60
C GLY A 115 8.46 14.59 17.65
N ASP A 116 9.43 15.49 17.79
CA ASP A 116 9.20 16.89 17.46
C ASP A 116 9.35 17.05 15.95
N TRP A 117 8.21 16.99 15.26
CA TRP A 117 8.16 17.07 13.81
C TRP A 117 8.43 18.48 13.26
N LYS A 118 8.42 19.50 14.13
CA LYS A 118 8.75 20.89 13.77
C LYS A 118 10.27 21.15 13.87
N ASP A 119 10.97 20.39 14.71
CA ASP A 119 12.42 20.46 14.83
C ASP A 119 13.11 19.57 13.75
N PRO A 120 13.83 20.16 12.77
CA PRO A 120 14.55 19.38 11.77
C PRO A 120 15.68 18.53 12.37
N ALA A 121 16.18 18.88 13.57
CA ALA A 121 17.23 18.12 14.25
C ALA A 121 16.68 16.97 15.11
N CYS A 122 15.36 16.81 15.25
CA CYS A 122 14.76 15.80 16.10
C CYS A 122 15.15 14.38 15.64
N PRO A 123 15.88 13.60 16.46
CA PRO A 123 16.37 12.27 16.05
C PRO A 123 15.23 11.27 15.80
N LYS A 124 14.12 11.36 16.55
CA LYS A 124 12.96 10.49 16.37
C LYS A 124 12.26 10.75 15.03
N ALA A 125 12.04 12.03 14.70
CA ALA A 125 11.44 12.42 13.43
C ALA A 125 12.35 12.04 12.25
N ARG A 126 13.66 12.31 12.34
CA ARG A 126 14.64 11.90 11.31
C ARG A 126 14.61 10.39 11.06
N LYS A 127 14.70 9.58 12.13
CA LYS A 127 14.63 8.11 12.00
C LYS A 127 13.34 7.65 11.33
N LYS A 128 12.21 8.29 11.63
CA LYS A 128 10.93 7.93 10.99
C LYS A 128 10.88 8.33 9.52
N ARG A 129 11.39 9.51 9.15
CA ARG A 129 11.53 9.94 7.74
C ARG A 129 12.38 8.95 6.95
N GLU A 130 13.56 8.60 7.46
CA GLU A 130 14.45 7.61 6.83
C GLU A 130 13.73 6.27 6.60
N GLN A 131 12.98 5.78 7.59
CA GLN A 131 12.19 4.56 7.46
C GLN A 131 11.12 4.66 6.37
N VAL A 132 10.37 5.76 6.32
CA VAL A 132 9.33 5.99 5.31
C VAL A 132 9.93 6.11 3.92
N LEU A 133 10.99 6.91 3.75
CA LEU A 133 11.67 7.09 2.46
C LEU A 133 12.29 5.78 1.96
N THR A 134 12.97 5.03 2.84
CA THR A 134 13.51 3.70 2.49
C THR A 134 12.41 2.75 2.04
N TRP A 135 11.26 2.76 2.73
CA TRP A 135 10.12 1.92 2.38
C TRP A 135 9.46 2.36 1.05
N LEU A 136 9.30 3.67 0.81
CA LEU A 136 8.75 4.20 -0.44
C LEU A 136 9.65 3.82 -1.62
N ASP A 137 10.96 4.05 -1.49
CA ASP A 137 11.95 3.77 -2.54
C ASP A 137 12.01 2.27 -2.89
N ALA A 138 12.07 1.41 -1.88
CA ALA A 138 12.19 -0.03 -2.10
C ALA A 138 10.91 -0.68 -2.67
N ASN A 139 9.73 -0.16 -2.33
CA ASN A 139 8.48 -0.89 -2.56
C ASN A 139 7.51 -0.20 -3.52
N MET A 140 7.58 1.10 -3.75
CA MET A 140 6.55 1.81 -4.53
C MET A 140 6.99 2.04 -5.97
N ASP A 141 6.06 2.35 -6.85
CA ASP A 141 6.39 2.84 -8.21
C ASP A 141 6.50 4.36 -8.22
N TYR A 142 5.67 5.03 -7.40
CA TYR A 142 5.78 6.45 -7.08
C TYR A 142 5.51 6.66 -5.59
N GLY A 143 6.18 7.63 -4.98
CA GLY A 143 5.99 7.97 -3.56
C GLY A 143 5.57 9.43 -3.38
N MET A 144 4.46 9.64 -2.68
CA MET A 144 4.08 10.92 -2.11
C MET A 144 4.79 11.08 -0.78
N ILE A 145 5.76 12.00 -0.73
CA ILE A 145 6.58 12.26 0.46
C ILE A 145 5.79 12.98 1.56
N LEU A 146 6.41 13.18 2.71
CA LEU A 146 5.79 13.87 3.84
C LEU A 146 5.64 15.38 3.55
N ASP A 147 4.48 15.94 3.91
CA ASP A 147 4.19 17.39 3.84
C ASP A 147 4.93 18.22 4.91
N ILE A 148 5.54 17.55 5.89
CA ILE A 148 6.40 18.13 6.93
C ILE A 148 7.84 17.89 6.47
N PRO A 149 8.78 18.87 6.57
CA PRO A 149 10.06 18.85 5.85
C PRO A 149 10.63 17.45 5.71
N ALA A 150 10.64 16.95 4.47
CA ALA A 150 10.99 15.59 4.13
C ALA A 150 12.47 15.29 4.41
#